data_AF-C7CET5-F1
#
_entry.id   AF-C7CET5-F1
#
_cell.length_a   1.000
_cell.length_b   1.000
_cell.length_c   1.000
_cell.angle_alpha   90.00
_cell.angle_beta   90.00
_cell.angle_gamma   90.00
#
_symmetry.space_group_name_H-M   'P 1'
#
loop_
_entity.id
_entity.type
_entity.pdbx_description
1 polymer ?
#
loop_
_entity_poly.entity_id
_entity_poly.type
_entity_poly.pdbx_seq_one_letter_code
_entity_poly.pdbx_strand_id
1 'polypeptide(L)'
;MRLDADTATRRRQLVVSEAGNEVAIDLPHGVYLRDGAVLGDDGRTILVVERKPQRVMAIRLAFRDPSELIAAAARIGHCFGNQHAPIEVVGGTIFVPVTTSPTVMAAALERLGLEELTFSFEDIPLGLDRPLSGGHAH
;
A
#
# COMPACT_ATOMS: atom_id res chain seq x y z
N MET A 1 -16.92 -2.17 -5.47
CA MET A 1 -16.78 -1.53 -4.14
C MET A 1 -15.35 -1.07 -3.99
N ARG A 2 -15.11 0.07 -3.34
CA ARG A 2 -13.78 0.68 -3.32
C ARG A 2 -13.18 0.61 -1.92
N LEU A 3 -12.08 -0.11 -1.76
CA LEU A 3 -11.39 -0.31 -0.47
C LEU A 3 -9.95 0.20 -0.55
N ASP A 4 -9.44 0.80 0.51
CA ASP A 4 -7.99 1.00 0.66
C ASP A 4 -7.31 -0.27 1.18
N ALA A 5 -5.97 -0.26 1.20
CA ALA A 5 -5.17 -1.42 1.60
C ALA A 5 -5.38 -1.83 3.06
N ASP A 6 -5.63 -0.89 3.98
CA ASP A 6 -5.91 -1.18 5.39
C ASP A 6 -7.25 -1.89 5.54
N THR A 7 -8.29 -1.31 4.93
CA THR A 7 -9.65 -1.81 4.98
C THR A 7 -9.76 -3.21 4.36
N ALA A 8 -8.97 -3.51 3.33
CA ALA A 8 -8.90 -4.82 2.69
C ALA A 8 -8.39 -5.96 3.61
N THR A 9 -7.75 -5.63 4.73
CA THR A 9 -7.31 -6.62 5.74
C THR A 9 -8.38 -6.91 6.80
N ARG A 10 -9.43 -6.09 6.88
CA ARG A 10 -10.44 -6.20 7.94
C ARG A 10 -11.35 -7.39 7.70
N ARG A 11 -11.38 -8.27 8.69
CA ARG A 11 -12.24 -9.46 8.69
C ARG A 11 -13.72 -9.12 8.61
N ARG A 12 -14.16 -8.13 9.40
CA ARG A 12 -15.55 -7.71 9.53
C ARG A 12 -15.68 -6.25 9.25
N GLN A 13 -16.53 -5.89 8.29
CA GLN A 13 -16.71 -4.51 7.87
C GLN A 13 -18.06 -4.34 7.17
N LEU A 14 -18.64 -3.16 7.32
CA LEU A 14 -19.78 -2.70 6.54
C LEU A 14 -19.25 -1.67 5.54
N VAL A 15 -19.51 -1.88 4.26
CA VAL A 15 -19.04 -1.01 3.18
C VAL A 15 -20.18 -0.65 2.26
N VAL A 16 -20.08 0.50 1.59
CA VAL A 16 -21.07 0.95 0.61
C VAL A 16 -20.55 0.66 -0.79
N SER A 17 -21.35 -0.05 -1.59
CA SER A 17 -21.05 -0.29 -3.01
C SER A 17 -21.21 0.99 -3.83
N GLU A 18 -20.69 1.01 -5.06
CA GLU A 18 -20.86 2.17 -5.94
C GLU A 18 -22.32 2.45 -6.31
N ALA A 19 -23.16 1.42 -6.29
CA ALA A 19 -24.60 1.53 -6.49
C ALA A 19 -25.36 2.03 -5.23
N GLY A 20 -24.65 2.34 -4.14
CA GLY A 20 -25.25 2.84 -2.89
C GLY A 20 -25.78 1.75 -1.94
N ASN A 21 -25.65 0.47 -2.29
CA ASN A 21 -26.07 -0.62 -1.41
C ASN A 21 -25.06 -0.84 -0.28
N GLU A 22 -25.54 -1.02 0.95
CA GLU A 22 -24.73 -1.47 2.08
C GLU A 22 -24.42 -2.97 1.95
N VAL A 23 -23.15 -3.33 2.13
CA VAL A 23 -22.65 -4.70 2.05
C VAL A 23 -21.93 -5.03 3.35
N ALA A 24 -22.46 -6.00 4.10
CA ALA A 24 -21.78 -6.56 5.26
C ALA A 24 -20.83 -7.68 4.81
N ILE A 25 -19.56 -7.59 5.22
CA ILE A 25 -18.51 -8.55 4.92
C ILE A 25 -18.09 -9.21 6.24
N ASP A 26 -18.16 -10.54 6.33
CA ASP A 26 -17.55 -11.36 7.41
C ASP A 26 -16.69 -12.45 6.77
N LEU A 27 -15.38 -12.27 6.83
CA LEU A 27 -14.40 -13.17 6.25
C LEU A 27 -13.88 -14.18 7.29
N PRO A 28 -13.36 -15.34 6.85
CA PRO A 28 -12.50 -16.19 7.67
C PRO A 28 -11.24 -15.44 8.14
N HIS A 29 -10.61 -15.93 9.20
CA HIS A 29 -9.33 -15.38 9.67
C HIS A 29 -8.25 -15.49 8.58
N GLY A 30 -7.47 -14.42 8.42
CA GLY A 30 -6.32 -14.39 7.50
C GLY A 30 -6.68 -14.19 6.01
N VAL A 31 -7.95 -13.98 5.67
CA VAL A 31 -8.35 -13.68 4.29
C VAL A 31 -8.10 -12.21 3.96
N TYR A 32 -7.48 -11.98 2.81
CA TYR A 32 -7.22 -10.66 2.26
C TYR A 32 -8.10 -10.39 1.04
N LEU A 33 -8.73 -9.21 0.99
CA LEU A 33 -9.52 -8.77 -0.16
C LEU A 33 -8.63 -8.13 -1.23
N ARG A 34 -8.06 -8.97 -2.11
CA ARG A 34 -7.23 -8.54 -3.26
C ARG A 34 -8.02 -7.84 -4.37
N ASP A 35 -7.32 -7.30 -5.37
CA ASP A 35 -7.94 -6.56 -6.47
C ASP A 35 -8.72 -7.49 -7.37
N GLY A 36 -9.86 -7.01 -7.84
CA GLY A 36 -10.75 -7.80 -8.66
C GLY A 36 -11.34 -9.01 -7.92
N ALA A 37 -11.24 -9.08 -6.59
CA ALA A 37 -11.90 -10.15 -5.84
C ALA A 37 -13.43 -10.03 -6.01
N VAL A 38 -14.05 -11.11 -6.45
CA VAL A 38 -15.51 -11.21 -6.59
C VAL A 38 -16.09 -11.68 -5.27
N LEU A 39 -16.94 -10.86 -4.66
CA LEU A 39 -17.62 -11.18 -3.40
C LEU A 39 -19.04 -11.73 -3.61
N GLY A 40 -19.61 -11.51 -4.79
CA GLY A 40 -20.92 -12.02 -5.16
C GLY A 40 -21.19 -11.84 -6.65
N ASP A 41 -21.97 -12.76 -7.20
CA ASP A 41 -22.47 -12.73 -8.57
C ASP A 41 -23.87 -13.35 -8.55
N ASP A 42 -24.88 -12.57 -8.94
CA ASP A 42 -26.28 -13.02 -9.03
C ASP A 42 -26.72 -13.30 -10.47
N GLY A 43 -25.77 -13.31 -11.42
CA GLY A 43 -26.01 -13.46 -12.85
C GLY A 43 -26.47 -12.17 -13.55
N ARG A 44 -26.65 -11.07 -12.81
CA ARG A 44 -26.99 -9.74 -13.35
C ARG A 44 -25.97 -8.68 -12.92
N THR A 45 -25.50 -8.78 -11.68
CA THR A 45 -24.57 -7.86 -11.05
C THR A 45 -23.46 -8.65 -10.39
N ILE A 46 -22.22 -8.22 -10.63
CA ILE A 46 -21.05 -8.76 -9.97
C ILE A 46 -20.54 -7.74 -8.97
N LEU A 47 -20.39 -8.16 -7.73
CA LEU A 47 -19.80 -7.35 -6.67
C LEU A 47 -18.30 -7.60 -6.62
N VAL A 48 -17.52 -6.63 -7.09
CA VAL A 48 -16.06 -6.72 -7.21
C VAL A 48 -15.37 -5.73 -6.27
N VAL A 49 -14.24 -6.13 -5.69
CA VAL A 49 -13.34 -5.23 -4.95
C VAL A 49 -12.42 -4.48 -5.91
N GLU A 50 -12.42 -3.16 -5.80
CA GLU A 50 -11.48 -2.25 -6.47
C GLU A 50 -10.64 -1.55 -5.39
N ARG A 51 -9.32 -1.51 -5.57
CA ARG A 51 -8.45 -0.76 -4.66
C ARG A 51 -8.50 0.74 -4.95
N LYS A 52 -8.80 1.53 -3.92
CA LYS A 52 -8.81 2.99 -4.00
C LYS A 52 -7.38 3.54 -4.09
N PRO A 53 -7.10 4.51 -4.98
CA PRO A 53 -5.84 5.24 -4.95
C PRO A 53 -5.63 5.94 -3.61
N GLN A 54 -4.40 5.87 -3.11
CA GLN A 54 -3.95 6.52 -1.90
C GLN A 54 -2.78 7.43 -2.25
N ARG A 55 -2.62 8.52 -1.50
CA ARG A 55 -1.45 9.40 -1.65
C ARG A 55 -0.22 8.68 -1.14
N VAL A 56 0.79 8.51 -1.99
CA VAL A 56 2.03 7.82 -1.68
C VAL A 56 3.24 8.66 -2.04
N MET A 57 4.37 8.37 -1.40
CA MET A 57 5.69 8.74 -1.87
C MET A 57 6.28 7.57 -2.65
N ALA A 58 6.58 7.78 -3.93
CA ALA A 58 7.22 6.81 -4.80
C ALA A 58 8.72 7.12 -4.87
N ILE A 59 9.57 6.14 -4.54
CA ILE A 59 11.02 6.31 -4.44
C ILE A 59 11.70 5.38 -5.45
N ARG A 60 12.63 5.93 -6.22
CA ARG A 60 13.44 5.20 -7.21
C ARG A 60 14.92 5.39 -6.90
N LEU A 61 15.66 4.31 -7.07
CA LEU A 61 17.10 4.23 -6.79
C LEU A 61 17.85 3.91 -8.09
N ALA A 62 18.92 4.64 -8.36
CA ALA A 62 19.72 4.52 -9.59
C ALA A 62 21.13 3.93 -9.37
N PHE A 63 21.39 3.34 -8.21
CA PHE A 63 22.67 2.70 -7.88
C PHE A 63 23.02 1.59 -8.87
N ARG A 64 24.25 1.64 -9.41
CA ARG A 64 24.80 0.61 -10.30
C ARG A 64 25.35 -0.58 -9.52
N ASP A 65 25.88 -0.32 -8.34
CA ASP A 65 26.40 -1.37 -7.46
C ASP A 65 25.25 -2.00 -6.64
N PRO A 66 25.07 -3.34 -6.69
CA PRO A 66 24.02 -4.01 -5.94
C PRO A 66 24.14 -3.86 -4.42
N SER A 67 25.36 -3.77 -3.87
CA SER A 67 25.54 -3.60 -2.43
C SER A 67 25.11 -2.21 -1.97
N GLU A 68 25.45 -1.16 -2.73
CA GLU A 68 24.94 0.20 -2.49
C GLU A 68 23.42 0.28 -2.64
N LEU A 69 22.84 -0.37 -3.66
CA LEU A 69 21.40 -0.42 -3.86
C LEU A 69 20.69 -1.04 -2.64
N ILE A 70 21.17 -2.20 -2.18
CA ILE A 70 20.61 -2.89 -1.01
C ILE A 70 20.77 -2.04 0.25
N ALA A 71 21.93 -1.43 0.45
CA ALA A 71 22.18 -0.56 1.60
C ALA A 71 21.23 0.65 1.60
N ALA A 72 21.04 1.31 0.45
CA ALA A 72 20.12 2.42 0.29
C ALA A 72 18.67 2.01 0.57
N ALA A 73 18.21 0.89 -0.02
CA ALA A 73 16.87 0.36 0.21
C ALA A 73 16.62 0.00 1.68
N ALA A 74 17.61 -0.62 2.36
CA ALA A 74 17.52 -0.95 3.77
C ALA A 74 17.43 0.31 4.66
N ARG A 75 18.19 1.36 4.34
CA ARG A 75 18.13 2.64 5.07
C ARG A 75 16.78 3.34 4.90
N ILE A 76 16.22 3.33 3.69
CA ILE A 76 14.86 3.83 3.42
C ILE A 76 13.83 3.02 4.22
N GLY A 77 13.93 1.69 4.14
CA GLY A 77 13.06 0.78 4.90
C GLY A 77 13.10 1.03 6.40
N HIS A 78 14.29 1.28 6.96
CA HIS A 78 14.45 1.64 8.37
C HIS A 78 13.84 3.01 8.70
N CYS A 79 14.08 4.02 7.84
CA CYS A 79 13.58 5.38 8.03
C CYS A 79 12.05 5.45 8.14
N PHE A 80 11.34 4.74 7.26
CA PHE A 80 9.87 4.72 7.23
C PHE A 80 9.27 3.59 8.07
N GLY A 81 9.96 2.46 8.20
CA GLY A 81 9.54 1.34 9.05
C GLY A 81 9.48 1.71 10.53
N ASN A 82 10.37 2.59 11.00
CA ASN A 82 10.32 3.11 12.37
C ASN A 82 9.08 3.98 12.66
N GLN A 83 8.34 4.38 11.62
CA GLN A 83 7.08 5.13 11.73
C GLN A 83 5.85 4.20 11.69
N HIS A 84 6.05 2.88 11.67
CA HIS A 84 5.02 1.88 11.38
C HIS A 84 4.30 2.10 10.04
N ALA A 85 4.92 2.84 9.11
CA ALA A 85 4.37 3.03 7.78
C ALA A 85 4.60 1.74 6.96
N PRO A 86 3.54 1.16 6.37
CA PRO A 86 3.72 0.04 5.45
C PRO A 86 4.58 0.44 4.25
N ILE A 87 5.32 -0.51 3.68
CA ILE A 87 6.12 -0.28 2.47
C ILE A 87 5.77 -1.34 1.44
N GLU A 88 5.48 -0.89 0.21
CA GLU A 88 5.30 -1.77 -0.95
C GLU A 88 6.47 -1.60 -1.92
N VAL A 89 6.96 -2.71 -2.49
CA VAL A 89 8.00 -2.66 -3.53
C VAL A 89 7.48 -3.36 -4.78
N VAL A 90 7.30 -2.59 -5.85
CA VAL A 90 6.79 -3.07 -7.14
C VAL A 90 7.58 -2.41 -8.27
N GLY A 91 8.02 -3.21 -9.24
CA GLY A 91 8.71 -2.69 -10.44
C GLY A 91 9.96 -1.84 -10.12
N GLY A 92 10.72 -2.20 -9.08
CA GLY A 92 11.90 -1.45 -8.64
C GLY A 92 11.60 -0.09 -7.99
N THR A 93 10.34 0.17 -7.63
CA THR A 93 9.91 1.40 -6.95
C THR A 93 9.47 1.05 -5.53
N ILE A 94 9.92 1.84 -4.56
CA ILE A 94 9.49 1.73 -3.17
C ILE A 94 8.36 2.73 -2.96
N PHE A 95 7.19 2.25 -2.54
CA PHE A 95 6.02 3.06 -2.23
C PHE A 95 5.77 3.12 -0.73
N VAL A 96 5.61 4.33 -0.21
CA VAL A 96 5.30 4.59 1.20
C VAL A 96 4.03 5.43 1.25
N PRO A 97 2.95 4.99 1.93
CA PRO A 97 1.76 5.82 2.14
C PRO A 97 2.11 7.13 2.84
N VAL A 98 1.47 8.23 2.45
CA VAL A 98 1.62 9.50 3.16
C VAL A 98 0.85 9.45 4.48
N THR A 99 1.55 9.18 5.57
CA THR A 99 0.99 9.08 6.93
C THR A 99 1.07 10.40 7.71
N THR A 100 1.95 11.30 7.29
CA THR A 100 2.13 12.64 7.89
C THR A 100 1.91 13.72 6.83
N SER A 101 2.95 14.49 6.47
CA SER A 101 2.90 15.46 5.38
C SER A 101 3.99 15.16 4.34
N PRO A 102 3.74 15.48 3.06
CA PRO A 102 4.76 15.33 2.01
C PRO A 102 6.08 16.01 2.36
N THR A 103 6.03 17.21 2.95
CA THR A 103 7.21 17.96 3.38
C THR A 103 8.02 17.23 4.45
N VAL A 104 7.37 16.63 5.44
CA VAL A 104 8.05 15.90 6.52
C VAL A 104 8.70 14.62 5.97
N MET A 105 8.01 13.90 5.09
CA MET A 105 8.55 12.69 4.46
C MET A 105 9.72 12.98 3.52
N ALA A 106 9.63 14.03 2.71
CA ALA A 106 10.72 14.50 1.86
C ALA A 106 11.96 14.83 2.69
N ALA A 107 11.80 15.61 3.76
CA ALA A 107 12.90 15.94 4.66
C ALA A 107 13.47 14.70 5.38
N ALA A 108 12.68 13.65 5.61
CA ALA A 108 13.17 12.39 6.18
C ALA A 108 14.08 11.65 5.19
N LEU A 109 13.70 11.59 3.92
CA LEU A 109 14.53 11.04 2.84
C LEU A 109 15.82 11.83 2.63
N GLU A 110 15.73 13.16 2.55
CA GLU A 110 16.88 14.03 2.31
C GLU A 110 17.97 13.85 3.38
N ARG A 111 17.58 13.63 4.64
CA ARG A 111 18.51 13.34 5.75
C ARG A 111 19.29 12.03 5.58
N LEU A 112 18.84 11.12 4.71
CA LEU A 112 19.61 9.93 4.37
C LEU A 112 20.83 10.26 3.49
N GLY A 113 20.89 11.43 2.85
CA GLY A 113 22.04 11.83 2.03
C GLY A 113 22.34 10.83 0.90
N LEU A 114 21.29 10.30 0.26
CA LEU A 114 21.41 9.38 -0.88
C LEU A 114 21.34 10.20 -2.18
N GLU A 115 22.45 10.31 -2.91
CA GLU A 115 22.53 11.12 -4.14
C GLU A 115 21.82 10.47 -5.33
N GLU A 116 21.87 9.14 -5.45
CA GLU A 116 21.26 8.34 -6.54
C GLU A 116 19.77 8.03 -6.27
N LEU A 117 19.05 8.95 -5.63
CA LEU A 117 17.65 8.81 -5.23
C LEU A 117 16.79 9.87 -5.89
N THR A 118 15.66 9.44 -6.45
CA THR A 118 14.57 10.35 -6.87
C THR A 118 13.27 9.93 -6.20
N PHE A 119 12.39 10.90 -5.95
CA PHE A 119 11.07 10.62 -5.43
C PHE A 119 10.00 11.56 -6.00
N SER A 120 8.76 11.09 -5.97
CA SER A 120 7.55 11.80 -6.38
C SER A 120 6.43 11.50 -5.38
N PHE A 121 5.39 12.33 -5.38
CA PHE A 121 4.15 12.04 -4.67
C PHE A 121 3.03 11.80 -5.67
N GLU A 122 2.40 10.63 -5.57
CA GLU A 122 1.46 10.11 -6.55
C GLU A 122 0.21 9.56 -5.85
N ASP A 123 -0.89 9.44 -6.56
CA ASP A 123 -2.11 8.81 -6.07
C ASP A 123 -2.29 7.48 -6.79
N ILE A 124 -1.90 6.39 -6.12
CA ILE A 124 -1.91 5.04 -6.71
C ILE A 124 -2.56 4.04 -5.75
N PRO A 125 -3.16 2.96 -6.27
CA PRO A 125 -3.59 1.87 -5.42
C PRO A 125 -2.38 1.11 -4.88
N LEU A 126 -2.45 0.71 -3.61
CA LEU A 126 -1.45 -0.11 -2.93
C LEU A 126 -2.06 -1.42 -2.47
N GLY A 127 -1.23 -2.45 -2.29
CA GLY A 127 -1.68 -3.75 -1.78
C GLY A 127 -2.68 -4.41 -2.74
N LEU A 128 -2.35 -4.44 -4.03
CA LEU A 128 -3.27 -5.02 -5.01
C LEU A 128 -3.49 -6.52 -4.75
N ASP A 129 -2.41 -7.26 -4.54
CA ASP A 129 -2.46 -8.73 -4.41
C ASP A 129 -2.29 -9.22 -2.97
N ARG A 130 -1.66 -8.44 -2.10
CA ARG A 130 -1.29 -8.83 -0.73
C ARG A 130 -1.37 -7.65 0.25
N PRO A 131 -1.52 -7.92 1.56
CA PRO A 131 -1.41 -6.88 2.59
C PRO A 131 -0.04 -6.19 2.56
N LEU A 132 -0.01 -4.90 2.85
CA LEU A 132 1.22 -4.09 2.92
C LEU A 132 2.09 -4.41 4.15
N SER A 133 1.46 -4.88 5.21
CA SER A 133 2.12 -5.36 6.42
C SER A 133 1.73 -6.82 6.58
N GLY A 134 2.71 -7.72 6.73
CA GLY A 134 2.41 -9.06 7.22
C GLY A 134 1.75 -8.88 8.58
N GLY A 135 0.47 -9.27 8.70
CA GLY A 135 -0.19 -9.22 9.99
C GLY A 135 0.69 -9.94 11.00
N HIS A 136 1.13 -9.23 12.05
CA HIS A 136 1.64 -9.89 13.24
C HIS A 136 0.47 -10.65 13.85
N ALA A 137 0.22 -11.85 13.33
CA ALA A 137 -0.51 -12.88 14.03
C ALA A 137 0.38 -13.30 15.20
N HIS A 138 0.16 -12.65 16.35
CA HIS A 138 0.51 -13.21 17.64
C HIS A 138 -0.62 -14.10 18.13
#